data_AF-A0AAE3JFN1-F1
#
_entry.id   AF-A0AAE3JFN1-F1
#
_cell.length_a   1.000
_cell.length_b   1.000
_cell.length_c   1.000
_cell.angle_alpha   90.00
_cell.angle_beta   90.00
_cell.angle_gamma   90.00
#
_symmetry.space_group_name_H-M   'P 1'
#
loop_
_entity.id
_entity.type
_entity.pdbx_description
1 polymer ?
#
loop_
_entity_poly.entity_id
_entity_poly.type
_entity_poly.pdbx_seq_one_letter_code
_entity_poly.pdbx_strand_id
1 'polypeptide(L)'
;MRGKVSRAVFTGLLAGCMAVTPVGAAYAESIPAEISVETTAEESAETEEVSESMEAEAEVETPEAEEPEVVVESEEAAAAEDAEAASVEAGYKDPVQGFVARLYENILNRKPDSNGLKAWADVLKSGKEQGAKVAQGFVESKEFQSRKMDDTTYIKILYRTFLDREADANGLKAWQSVLDSGLSRMHVFRGFAESQEFTKICQSYGIQRGNAILTEPRDQNEGVTKFVVRNYRLCLERDADQGGLNAWCTALLNGSNNAKEVAHGFFFSNEFMNKNLSDRDYITLLYKVLMDRNPDASGLNAWCQVLDNGYSRENVFNQFADSNEFQTICSRYGIQSGSGIYVGQSDIDIVSYLTRYQELPGMFHMRSCGDWMFGGSGTAYETENYFNIAWLPNGNFSMLNGGAKNINLAGCSLGTDFTTFHNSLLGNGWEAGYYSEEDGDIVVGYAKVIGGAPYLVEIMVNSGDTVIAWYLSNWPEGDMGEYFECLR
;
A
#
# COMPACT_ATOMS: atom_id res chain seq x y z
N MET A 1 -13.64 18.16 -63.02
CA MET A 1 -12.86 18.82 -64.10
C MET A 1 -11.46 19.13 -63.58
N ARG A 2 -10.45 18.97 -64.43
CA ARG A 2 -9.00 19.14 -64.26
C ARG A 2 -8.52 20.09 -63.14
N GLY A 3 -7.42 19.70 -62.48
CA GLY A 3 -6.51 20.64 -61.79
C GLY A 3 -5.28 19.96 -61.19
N LYS A 4 -4.23 19.75 -62.00
CA LYS A 4 -2.87 19.35 -61.57
C LYS A 4 -2.20 20.51 -60.82
N VAL A 5 -1.40 20.24 -59.79
CA VAL A 5 -0.10 20.89 -59.55
C VAL A 5 0.88 19.84 -58.99
N SER A 6 2.15 20.00 -59.33
CA SER A 6 3.22 19.00 -59.38
C SER A 6 4.45 19.50 -58.60
N ARG A 7 5.34 18.56 -58.25
CA ARG A 7 6.80 18.70 -58.02
C ARG A 7 7.24 19.37 -56.69
N ALA A 8 8.34 19.01 -56.03
CA ALA A 8 9.51 18.22 -56.44
C ALA A 8 10.46 17.97 -55.24
N VAL A 9 11.08 16.77 -55.25
CA VAL A 9 12.54 16.47 -55.15
C VAL A 9 13.30 16.80 -53.85
N PHE A 10 13.88 15.77 -53.23
CA PHE A 10 15.33 15.61 -52.93
C PHE A 10 15.60 14.13 -52.52
N THR A 11 16.14 13.25 -53.39
CA THR A 11 17.56 12.75 -53.44
C THR A 11 18.25 12.58 -52.06
N GLY A 12 18.87 11.46 -51.68
CA GLY A 12 19.15 10.18 -52.33
C GLY A 12 20.14 9.31 -51.51
N LEU A 13 20.29 8.06 -51.96
CA LEU A 13 21.34 7.03 -51.70
C LEU A 13 21.53 6.48 -50.26
N LEU A 14 21.39 5.19 -49.94
CA LEU A 14 21.92 3.88 -50.44
C LEU A 14 23.11 3.33 -49.63
N ALA A 15 23.03 2.01 -49.44
CA ALA A 15 24.05 1.01 -49.05
C ALA A 15 24.17 0.72 -47.53
N GLY A 16 24.14 -0.53 -47.07
CA GLY A 16 24.16 -1.81 -47.77
C GLY A 16 23.95 -3.00 -46.83
N CYS A 17 23.47 -4.08 -47.41
CA CYS A 17 23.19 -5.40 -46.85
C CYS A 17 24.41 -6.06 -46.17
N MET A 18 24.17 -6.92 -45.17
CA MET A 18 24.56 -8.34 -45.25
C MET A 18 23.82 -9.18 -44.20
N ALA A 19 23.46 -10.38 -44.63
CA ALA A 19 22.59 -11.35 -43.99
C ALA A 19 23.30 -12.26 -42.98
N VAL A 20 22.54 -12.83 -42.03
CA VAL A 20 22.77 -14.20 -41.53
C VAL A 20 21.41 -14.88 -41.31
N THR A 21 21.29 -16.09 -41.85
CA THR A 21 20.15 -17.02 -41.83
C THR A 21 20.06 -17.82 -40.50
N PRO A 22 18.92 -18.49 -40.23
CA PRO A 22 18.50 -18.89 -38.89
C PRO A 22 18.97 -20.30 -38.49
N VAL A 23 19.02 -20.57 -37.18
CA VAL A 23 19.05 -21.93 -36.63
C VAL A 23 17.80 -22.12 -35.78
N GLY A 24 17.02 -23.15 -36.12
CA GLY A 24 15.74 -23.45 -35.49
C GLY A 24 15.84 -24.30 -34.24
N ALA A 25 14.75 -24.18 -33.46
CA ALA A 25 14.02 -25.18 -32.69
C ALA A 25 14.76 -26.07 -31.68
N ALA A 26 14.33 -25.99 -30.41
CA ALA A 26 14.17 -27.15 -29.55
C ALA A 26 13.46 -26.84 -28.21
N TYR A 27 12.29 -27.47 -28.06
CA TYR A 27 11.76 -28.11 -26.84
C TYR A 27 11.23 -27.27 -25.67
N ALA A 28 9.90 -27.34 -25.56
CA ALA A 28 9.16 -27.30 -24.31
C ALA A 28 9.43 -28.58 -23.50
N GLU A 29 9.69 -28.44 -22.20
CA GLU A 29 9.47 -29.50 -21.21
C GLU A 29 9.26 -28.91 -19.80
N SER A 30 8.11 -29.26 -19.22
CA SER A 30 7.73 -29.35 -17.80
C SER A 30 8.19 -28.29 -16.78
N ILE A 31 7.20 -27.55 -16.26
CA ILE A 31 7.25 -26.75 -15.04
C ILE A 31 7.23 -27.69 -13.81
N PRO A 32 8.18 -27.60 -12.85
CA PRO A 32 8.02 -28.28 -11.57
C PRO A 32 7.18 -27.43 -10.60
N ALA A 33 6.27 -28.11 -9.91
CA ALA A 33 5.40 -27.58 -8.87
C ALA A 33 6.18 -27.13 -7.63
N GLU A 34 5.62 -26.13 -6.94
CA GLU A 34 5.83 -25.71 -5.55
C GLU A 34 7.11 -26.19 -4.84
N ILE A 35 8.03 -25.26 -4.59
CA ILE A 35 9.11 -25.46 -3.63
C ILE A 35 8.52 -25.33 -2.22
N SER A 36 8.06 -26.45 -1.67
CA SER A 36 7.76 -26.59 -0.24
C SER A 36 9.07 -26.84 0.53
N VAL A 37 9.44 -25.89 1.39
CA VAL A 37 10.56 -26.08 2.32
C VAL A 37 9.99 -26.64 3.62
N GLU A 38 10.11 -27.96 3.82
CA GLU A 38 9.82 -28.61 5.09
C GLU A 38 10.90 -28.25 6.12
N THR A 39 10.49 -27.65 7.23
CA THR A 39 11.32 -27.47 8.43
C THR A 39 11.31 -28.75 9.26
N THR A 40 12.41 -29.51 9.24
CA THR A 40 12.65 -30.59 10.20
C THR A 40 13.13 -29.98 11.53
N ALA A 41 12.24 -29.95 12.53
CA ALA A 41 12.62 -29.80 13.92
C ALA A 41 12.78 -31.20 14.53
N GLU A 42 14.01 -31.57 14.90
CA GLU A 42 14.27 -32.68 15.80
C GLU A 42 13.95 -32.24 17.23
N GLU A 43 12.94 -32.83 17.85
CA GLU A 43 12.78 -32.81 19.31
C GLU A 43 12.49 -34.22 19.79
N SER A 44 13.44 -34.76 20.54
CA SER A 44 13.34 -36.02 21.27
C SER A 44 12.47 -35.81 22.52
N ALA A 45 11.38 -36.55 22.65
CA ALA A 45 10.67 -36.70 23.92
C ALA A 45 10.41 -38.17 24.19
N GLU A 46 10.97 -38.64 25.29
CA GLU A 46 10.76 -39.95 25.88
C GLU A 46 9.32 -40.13 26.36
N THR A 47 8.89 -41.37 26.27
CA THR A 47 7.62 -41.95 26.71
C THR A 47 7.44 -41.92 28.22
N GLU A 48 6.21 -41.72 28.70
CA GLU A 48 5.59 -42.59 29.72
C GLU A 48 4.06 -42.42 29.74
N GLU A 49 3.35 -43.52 29.46
CA GLU A 49 1.94 -43.72 29.77
C GLU A 49 1.78 -44.06 31.24
N VAL A 50 0.76 -43.51 31.93
CA VAL A 50 0.00 -44.25 32.96
C VAL A 50 -1.48 -43.85 32.92
N SER A 51 -2.29 -44.91 33.00
CA SER A 51 -3.73 -45.08 32.84
C SER A 51 -4.61 -44.74 34.05
N GLU A 52 -5.93 -44.65 33.78
CA GLU A 52 -7.09 -44.99 34.66
C GLU A 52 -7.34 -44.10 35.90
N SER A 53 -8.54 -43.83 36.41
CA SER A 53 -9.93 -44.24 36.12
C SER A 53 -10.90 -43.47 37.06
N MET A 54 -12.19 -43.52 36.72
CA MET A 54 -13.38 -43.58 37.60
C MET A 54 -13.97 -42.34 38.32
N GLU A 55 -15.30 -42.30 38.17
CA GLU A 55 -16.34 -41.46 38.76
C GLU A 55 -16.49 -41.65 40.28
N ALA A 56 -16.97 -40.63 41.00
CA ALA A 56 -17.94 -40.80 42.09
C ALA A 56 -18.55 -39.45 42.52
N GLU A 57 -19.88 -39.40 42.50
CA GLU A 57 -20.71 -38.40 43.18
C GLU A 57 -20.65 -38.58 44.70
N ALA A 58 -20.71 -37.46 45.44
CA ALA A 58 -21.12 -37.47 46.84
C ALA A 58 -21.78 -36.14 47.21
N GLU A 59 -23.09 -36.19 47.45
CA GLU A 59 -23.84 -35.21 48.24
C GLU A 59 -23.42 -35.30 49.72
N VAL A 60 -23.21 -34.17 50.38
CA VAL A 60 -23.16 -34.06 51.84
C VAL A 60 -23.92 -32.80 52.25
N GLU A 61 -24.90 -32.99 53.16
CA GLU A 61 -25.72 -31.96 53.80
C GLU A 61 -24.94 -30.99 54.71
N THR A 62 -25.61 -29.88 54.98
CA THR A 62 -25.25 -28.59 55.60
C THR A 62 -24.65 -28.64 57.02
N PRO A 63 -24.02 -27.54 57.48
CA PRO A 63 -24.74 -26.72 58.46
C PRO A 63 -24.61 -25.20 58.29
N GLU A 64 -25.64 -24.55 58.80
CA GLU A 64 -25.83 -23.11 59.03
C GLU A 64 -24.75 -22.56 59.99
N ALA A 65 -24.05 -21.49 59.61
CA ALA A 65 -23.16 -20.74 60.50
C ALA A 65 -23.12 -19.25 60.12
N GLU A 66 -23.54 -18.44 61.11
CA GLU A 66 -23.41 -17.00 61.35
C GLU A 66 -22.79 -16.10 60.26
N GLU A 67 -23.58 -15.10 59.83
CA GLU A 67 -23.11 -13.96 59.06
C GLU A 67 -22.01 -13.19 59.81
N PRO A 68 -20.83 -12.95 59.22
CA PRO A 68 -19.92 -11.95 59.75
C PRO A 68 -20.41 -10.55 59.35
N GLU A 69 -20.50 -9.64 60.31
CA GLU A 69 -20.65 -8.20 60.06
C GLU A 69 -19.54 -7.73 59.11
N VAL A 70 -19.89 -7.46 57.85
CA VAL A 70 -19.03 -6.77 56.90
C VAL A 70 -19.07 -5.29 57.26
N VAL A 71 -18.02 -4.80 57.93
CA VAL A 71 -17.74 -3.37 58.00
C VAL A 71 -17.36 -2.92 56.59
N VAL A 72 -18.34 -2.40 55.85
CA VAL A 72 -18.12 -1.74 54.57
C VAL A 72 -17.51 -0.36 54.85
N GLU A 73 -16.20 -0.31 55.08
CA GLU A 73 -15.45 0.90 54.74
C GLU A 73 -15.44 0.98 53.21
N SER A 74 -16.27 1.87 52.66
CA SER A 74 -16.43 2.02 51.22
C SER A 74 -15.11 2.50 50.60
N GLU A 75 -14.74 1.93 49.45
CA GLU A 75 -13.60 2.38 48.62
C GLU A 75 -13.64 3.90 48.36
N GLU A 76 -14.83 4.50 48.42
CA GLU A 76 -15.09 5.92 48.26
C GLU A 76 -14.50 6.79 49.40
N ALA A 77 -14.47 6.27 50.64
CA ALA A 77 -13.87 6.97 51.78
C ALA A 77 -12.33 6.94 51.73
N ALA A 78 -11.75 5.79 51.39
CA ALA A 78 -10.30 5.64 51.21
C ALA A 78 -9.80 6.47 50.01
N ALA A 79 -10.54 6.51 48.90
CA ALA A 79 -10.21 7.33 47.74
C ALA A 79 -10.29 8.84 48.05
N ALA A 80 -11.20 9.26 48.93
CA ALA A 80 -11.29 10.66 49.38
C ALA A 80 -10.10 11.06 50.25
N GLU A 81 -9.63 10.17 51.13
CA GLU A 81 -8.49 10.41 52.02
C GLU A 81 -7.16 10.47 51.23
N ASP A 82 -6.95 9.55 50.28
CA ASP A 82 -5.80 9.59 49.37
C ASP A 82 -5.80 10.84 48.48
N ALA A 83 -6.99 11.32 48.09
CA ALA A 83 -7.11 12.52 47.28
C ALA A 83 -6.76 13.80 48.03
N GLU A 84 -7.16 13.88 49.30
CA GLU A 84 -6.78 14.98 50.18
C GLU A 84 -5.26 14.98 50.45
N ALA A 85 -4.64 13.81 50.65
CA ALA A 85 -3.19 13.71 50.86
C ALA A 85 -2.36 14.18 49.63
N ALA A 86 -2.72 13.73 48.43
CA ALA A 86 -2.05 14.13 47.19
C ALA A 86 -2.19 15.64 46.88
N SER A 87 -3.29 16.26 47.30
CA SER A 87 -3.50 17.70 47.13
C SER A 87 -2.67 18.54 48.11
N VAL A 88 -2.54 18.05 49.35
CA VAL A 88 -1.80 18.70 50.43
C VAL A 88 -0.29 18.74 50.13
N GLU A 89 0.29 17.69 49.54
CA GLU A 89 1.69 17.71 49.06
C GLU A 89 1.95 18.77 48.00
N ALA A 90 0.98 19.03 47.12
CA ALA A 90 1.06 20.07 46.10
C ALA A 90 0.71 21.49 46.61
N GLY A 91 0.33 21.63 47.89
CA GLY A 91 -0.05 22.91 48.50
C GLY A 91 -1.46 23.40 48.13
N TYR A 92 -2.32 22.53 47.60
CA TYR A 92 -3.71 22.84 47.24
C TYR A 92 -4.69 22.13 48.18
N LYS A 93 -5.66 22.87 48.72
CA LYS A 93 -6.73 22.29 49.57
C LYS A 93 -7.79 21.51 48.77
N ASP A 94 -7.74 21.59 47.45
CA ASP A 94 -8.70 21.02 46.53
C ASP A 94 -7.97 20.03 45.60
N PRO A 95 -8.23 18.71 45.71
CA PRO A 95 -7.52 17.70 44.92
C PRO A 95 -7.61 17.95 43.42
N VAL A 96 -8.77 18.38 42.91
CA VAL A 96 -8.93 18.66 41.48
C VAL A 96 -8.07 19.84 41.04
N GLN A 97 -7.88 20.86 41.90
CA GLN A 97 -6.94 21.94 41.62
C GLN A 97 -5.49 21.44 41.63
N GLY A 98 -5.14 20.49 42.52
CA GLY A 98 -3.85 19.81 42.51
C GLY A 98 -3.57 19.11 41.16
N PHE A 99 -4.55 18.36 40.64
CA PHE A 99 -4.43 17.75 39.31
C PHE A 99 -4.25 18.78 38.19
N VAL A 100 -5.03 19.87 38.20
CA VAL A 100 -4.89 20.93 37.19
C VAL A 100 -3.50 21.58 37.29
N ALA A 101 -3.03 21.90 38.49
CA ALA A 101 -1.70 22.45 38.70
C ALA A 101 -0.61 21.52 38.16
N ARG A 102 -0.72 20.21 38.39
CA ARG A 102 0.16 19.18 37.80
C ARG A 102 0.22 19.27 36.28
N LEU A 103 -0.90 19.49 35.59
CA LEU A 103 -0.91 19.66 34.12
C LEU A 103 -0.16 20.95 33.70
N TYR A 104 -0.41 22.08 34.36
CA TYR A 104 0.31 23.32 34.08
C TYR A 104 1.82 23.20 34.31
N GLU A 105 2.22 22.61 35.43
CA GLU A 105 3.62 22.53 35.82
C GLU A 105 4.38 21.52 34.96
N ASN A 106 3.85 20.32 34.74
CA ASN A 106 4.56 19.30 33.97
C ASN A 106 4.47 19.53 32.46
N ILE A 107 3.29 19.87 31.93
CA ILE A 107 3.08 20.03 30.48
C ILE A 107 3.50 21.42 30.04
N LEU A 108 3.07 22.50 30.71
CA LEU A 108 3.34 23.87 30.26
C LEU A 108 4.60 24.48 30.92
N ASN A 109 5.19 23.81 31.91
CA ASN A 109 6.39 24.29 32.62
C ASN A 109 6.18 25.66 33.28
N ARG A 110 4.99 25.88 33.86
CA ARG A 110 4.66 27.08 34.64
C ARG A 110 3.57 26.80 35.66
N LYS A 111 3.44 27.69 36.64
CA LYS A 111 2.28 27.66 37.56
C LYS A 111 1.01 28.12 36.84
N PRO A 112 -0.16 27.58 37.22
CA PRO A 112 -1.44 28.11 36.75
C PRO A 112 -1.69 29.52 37.29
N ASP A 113 -2.38 30.35 36.52
CA ASP A 113 -3.02 31.54 37.06
C ASP A 113 -4.33 31.15 37.80
N SER A 114 -4.81 32.02 38.68
CA SER A 114 -5.98 31.72 39.53
C SER A 114 -7.25 31.44 38.73
N ASN A 115 -7.43 32.10 37.58
CA ASN A 115 -8.63 31.95 36.75
C ASN A 115 -8.58 30.64 35.97
N GLY A 116 -7.44 30.34 35.34
CA GLY A 116 -7.21 29.09 34.63
C GLY A 116 -7.34 27.87 35.55
N LEU A 117 -6.73 27.93 36.75
CA LEU A 117 -6.82 26.87 37.75
C LEU A 117 -8.28 26.56 38.11
N LYS A 118 -9.05 27.60 38.44
CA LYS A 118 -10.46 27.46 38.83
C LYS A 118 -11.30 26.93 37.68
N ALA A 119 -11.13 27.48 36.47
CA ALA A 119 -11.94 27.12 35.31
C ALA A 119 -11.78 25.63 34.94
N TRP A 120 -10.55 25.12 34.89
CA TRP A 120 -10.30 23.71 34.59
C TRP A 120 -10.75 22.78 35.72
N ALA A 121 -10.60 23.20 36.98
CA ALA A 121 -11.08 22.41 38.11
C ALA A 121 -12.61 22.30 38.11
N ASP A 122 -13.33 23.38 37.81
CA ASP A 122 -14.79 23.37 37.71
C ASP A 122 -15.26 22.44 36.56
N VAL A 123 -14.54 22.42 35.43
CA VAL A 123 -14.82 21.53 34.30
C VAL A 123 -14.73 20.06 34.73
N LEU A 124 -13.64 19.66 35.39
CA LEU A 124 -13.42 18.29 35.86
C LEU A 124 -14.43 17.90 36.95
N LYS A 125 -14.70 18.77 37.92
CA LYS A 125 -15.69 18.53 38.99
C LYS A 125 -17.11 18.36 38.47
N SER A 126 -17.45 19.10 37.42
CA SER A 126 -18.77 19.00 36.81
C SER A 126 -18.97 17.73 35.98
N GLY A 127 -17.91 16.96 35.73
CA GLY A 127 -17.93 15.79 34.86
C GLY A 127 -18.15 16.11 33.37
N LYS A 128 -18.13 17.39 32.99
CA LYS A 128 -18.26 17.82 31.58
C LYS A 128 -17.12 17.30 30.71
N GLU A 129 -15.93 17.16 31.30
CA GLU A 129 -14.76 16.57 30.67
C GLU A 129 -14.02 15.69 31.67
N GLN A 130 -13.15 14.83 31.14
CA GLN A 130 -12.38 13.84 31.91
C GLN A 130 -10.88 14.17 31.86
N GLY A 131 -10.11 13.59 32.79
CA GLY A 131 -8.69 13.88 32.98
C GLY A 131 -7.85 13.73 31.70
N ALA A 132 -8.03 12.64 30.95
CA ALA A 132 -7.34 12.37 29.70
C ALA A 132 -7.68 13.42 28.62
N LYS A 133 -8.94 13.83 28.50
CA LYS A 133 -9.37 14.81 27.50
C LYS A 133 -8.87 16.22 27.83
N VAL A 134 -8.90 16.60 29.11
CA VAL A 134 -8.31 17.87 29.57
C VAL A 134 -6.79 17.85 29.31
N ALA A 135 -6.08 16.78 29.69
CA ALA A 135 -4.65 16.67 29.45
C ALA A 135 -4.29 16.66 27.95
N GLN A 136 -5.13 16.06 27.09
CA GLN A 136 -5.00 16.13 25.63
C GLN A 136 -5.02 17.60 25.16
N GLY A 137 -5.97 18.39 25.66
CA GLY A 137 -6.06 19.82 25.34
C GLY A 137 -4.80 20.62 25.76
N PHE A 138 -4.13 20.23 26.84
CA PHE A 138 -2.87 20.85 27.26
C PHE A 138 -1.72 20.50 26.32
N VAL A 139 -1.55 19.23 25.92
CA VAL A 139 -0.47 18.81 25.00
C VAL A 139 -0.71 19.25 23.55
N GLU A 140 -1.96 19.46 23.15
CA GLU A 140 -2.32 19.99 21.82
C GLU A 140 -2.37 21.52 21.80
N SER A 141 -2.20 22.18 22.95
CA SER A 141 -2.26 23.64 23.03
C SER A 141 -1.16 24.30 22.21
N LYS A 142 -1.46 25.47 21.64
CA LYS A 142 -0.46 26.31 20.97
C LYS A 142 0.72 26.62 21.89
N GLU A 143 0.48 26.77 23.19
CA GLU A 143 1.51 27.04 24.19
C GLU A 143 2.52 25.87 24.26
N PHE A 144 2.02 24.64 24.37
CA PHE A 144 2.86 23.45 24.37
C PHE A 144 3.60 23.25 23.04
N GLN A 145 2.88 23.34 21.92
CA GLN A 145 3.44 23.16 20.58
C GLN A 145 4.53 24.20 20.27
N SER A 146 4.38 25.44 20.76
CA SER A 146 5.37 26.51 20.55
C SER A 146 6.73 26.24 21.21
N ARG A 147 6.80 25.29 22.16
CA ARG A 147 8.05 24.89 22.80
C ARG A 147 8.96 24.07 21.88
N LYS A 148 8.44 23.53 20.76
CA LYS A 148 9.19 22.78 19.74
C LYS A 148 10.15 21.72 20.31
N MET A 149 9.68 20.97 21.30
CA MET A 149 10.50 19.96 21.98
C MET A 149 10.65 18.68 21.15
N ASP A 150 11.76 17.98 21.38
CA ASP A 150 12.01 16.64 20.83
C ASP A 150 11.13 15.57 21.48
N ASP A 151 11.13 14.38 20.87
CA ASP A 151 10.31 13.25 21.30
C ASP A 151 10.72 12.71 22.67
N THR A 152 12.01 12.73 22.96
CA THR A 152 12.55 12.28 24.26
C THR A 152 12.03 13.15 25.40
N THR A 153 12.03 14.46 25.23
CA THR A 153 11.51 15.43 26.20
C THR A 153 10.01 15.29 26.34
N TYR A 154 9.30 15.10 25.22
CA TYR A 154 7.86 14.84 25.22
C TYR A 154 7.50 13.61 26.06
N ILE A 155 8.15 12.46 25.83
CA ILE A 155 7.90 11.23 26.58
C ILE A 155 8.20 11.43 28.07
N LYS A 156 9.29 12.10 28.44
CA LYS A 156 9.61 12.39 29.85
C LYS A 156 8.54 13.26 30.55
N ILE A 157 7.95 14.22 29.82
CA ILE A 157 6.81 14.99 30.33
C ILE A 157 5.61 14.07 30.58
N LEU A 158 5.35 13.10 29.69
CA LEU A 158 4.27 12.14 29.89
C LEU A 158 4.51 11.27 31.12
N TYR A 159 5.72 10.76 31.34
CA TYR A 159 6.07 10.00 32.55
C TYR A 159 5.76 10.78 33.84
N ARG A 160 6.26 12.02 33.96
CA ARG A 160 5.96 12.87 35.12
C ARG A 160 4.48 13.19 35.25
N THR A 161 3.80 13.43 34.13
CA THR A 161 2.40 13.88 34.17
C THR A 161 1.42 12.75 34.45
N PHE A 162 1.64 11.57 33.90
CA PHE A 162 0.67 10.47 33.91
C PHE A 162 1.03 9.33 34.85
N LEU A 163 2.30 9.22 35.27
CA LEU A 163 2.79 8.11 36.11
C LEU A 163 3.49 8.56 37.39
N ASP A 164 3.62 9.87 37.60
CA ASP A 164 4.25 10.48 38.78
C ASP A 164 5.69 10.05 39.06
N ARG A 165 6.44 9.75 38.00
CA ARG A 165 7.83 9.30 38.10
C ARG A 165 8.63 9.73 36.88
N GLU A 166 9.95 9.67 37.00
CA GLU A 166 10.84 9.81 35.85
C GLU A 166 10.83 8.54 34.98
N ALA A 167 11.14 8.71 33.70
CA ALA A 167 11.25 7.61 32.76
C ALA A 167 12.46 6.74 33.11
N ASP A 168 12.25 5.43 33.24
CA ASP A 168 13.36 4.47 33.25
C ASP A 168 13.90 4.25 31.83
N ALA A 169 15.13 3.73 31.73
CA ALA A 169 15.83 3.60 30.45
C ALA A 169 15.10 2.66 29.45
N ASN A 170 14.50 1.58 29.94
CA ASN A 170 13.81 0.60 29.09
C ASN A 170 12.47 1.16 28.63
N GLY A 171 11.69 1.74 29.53
CA GLY A 171 10.42 2.37 29.24
C GLY A 171 10.56 3.55 28.28
N LEU A 172 11.59 4.39 28.43
CA LEU A 172 11.87 5.48 27.50
C LEU A 172 12.16 4.95 26.09
N LYS A 173 13.04 3.94 25.99
CA LYS A 173 13.41 3.33 24.71
C LYS A 173 12.22 2.65 24.02
N ALA A 174 11.34 2.01 24.79
CA ALA A 174 10.13 1.39 24.27
C ALA A 174 9.22 2.42 23.59
N TRP A 175 8.93 3.55 24.26
CA TRP A 175 8.10 4.61 23.68
C TRP A 175 8.77 5.35 22.52
N GLN A 176 10.10 5.50 22.55
CA GLN A 176 10.85 6.01 21.39
C GLN A 176 10.67 5.07 20.19
N SER A 177 10.74 3.75 20.41
CA SER A 177 10.55 2.76 19.34
C SER A 177 9.14 2.81 18.74
N VAL A 178 8.13 3.18 19.53
CA VAL A 178 6.76 3.42 19.03
C VAL A 178 6.73 4.61 18.06
N LEU A 179 7.34 5.74 18.42
CA LEU A 179 7.44 6.90 17.53
C LEU A 179 8.28 6.60 16.29
N ASP A 180 9.40 5.89 16.46
CA ASP A 180 10.25 5.44 15.36
C ASP A 180 9.49 4.51 14.42
N SER A 181 8.44 3.81 14.86
CA SER A 181 7.60 2.99 13.98
C SER A 181 6.60 3.79 13.13
N GLY A 182 6.58 5.12 13.28
CA GLY A 182 5.76 6.07 12.51
C GLY A 182 4.43 6.45 13.16
N LEU A 183 4.10 5.85 14.31
CA LEU A 183 2.94 6.24 15.12
C LEU A 183 3.10 7.66 15.68
N SER A 184 1.99 8.34 15.93
CA SER A 184 2.03 9.72 16.36
C SER A 184 2.38 9.89 17.84
N ARG A 185 2.75 11.11 18.23
CA ARG A 185 2.81 11.51 19.65
C ARG A 185 1.49 11.30 20.37
N MET A 186 0.35 11.41 19.68
CA MET A 186 -0.96 11.17 20.28
C MET A 186 -1.19 9.68 20.56
N HIS A 187 -0.64 8.78 19.75
CA HIS A 187 -0.64 7.35 20.05
C HIS A 187 0.14 7.06 21.33
N VAL A 188 1.33 7.65 21.48
CA VAL A 188 2.12 7.54 22.72
C VAL A 188 1.35 8.14 23.89
N PHE A 189 0.81 9.36 23.76
CA PHE A 189 -0.03 10.01 24.77
C PHE A 189 -1.14 9.08 25.27
N ARG A 190 -1.87 8.45 24.35
CA ARG A 190 -2.95 7.52 24.69
C ARG A 190 -2.45 6.37 25.55
N GLY A 191 -1.27 5.80 25.25
CA GLY A 191 -0.66 4.75 26.06
C GLY A 191 -0.45 5.15 27.52
N PHE A 192 -0.06 6.39 27.78
CA PHE A 192 0.06 6.93 29.14
C PHE A 192 -1.30 7.28 29.75
N ALA A 193 -2.14 8.00 29.01
CA ALA A 193 -3.45 8.47 29.43
C ALA A 193 -4.47 7.35 29.64
N GLU A 194 -4.21 6.14 29.12
CA GLU A 194 -5.02 4.94 29.31
C GLU A 194 -4.34 3.86 30.15
N SER A 195 -3.24 4.21 30.82
CA SER A 195 -2.54 3.31 31.74
C SER A 195 -3.26 3.15 33.09
N GLN A 196 -2.95 2.05 33.78
CA GLN A 196 -3.48 1.82 35.14
C GLN A 196 -2.83 2.71 36.18
N GLU A 197 -1.58 3.12 35.96
CA GLU A 197 -0.92 4.14 36.78
C GLU A 197 -1.68 5.47 36.69
N PHE A 198 -2.04 5.94 35.49
CA PHE A 198 -2.81 7.17 35.37
C PHE A 198 -4.24 7.02 35.90
N THR A 199 -4.85 5.84 35.81
CA THR A 199 -6.13 5.55 36.46
C THR A 199 -6.05 5.80 37.96
N LYS A 200 -4.99 5.31 38.63
CA LYS A 200 -4.77 5.54 40.07
C LYS A 200 -4.55 7.01 40.39
N ILE A 201 -3.79 7.74 39.57
CA ILE A 201 -3.61 9.18 39.75
C ILE A 201 -4.94 9.93 39.63
N CYS A 202 -5.77 9.62 38.64
CA CYS A 202 -7.07 10.26 38.52
C CYS A 202 -7.98 9.96 39.72
N GLN A 203 -7.97 8.71 40.22
CA GLN A 203 -8.71 8.31 41.42
C GLN A 203 -8.24 9.09 42.66
N SER A 204 -6.93 9.23 42.85
CA SER A 204 -6.34 10.05 43.92
C SER A 204 -6.52 11.55 43.72
N TYR A 205 -7.27 12.02 42.72
CA TYR A 205 -7.69 13.42 42.64
C TYR A 205 -9.23 13.53 42.56
N GLY A 206 -9.95 12.42 42.74
CA GLY A 206 -11.40 12.37 42.67
C GLY A 206 -11.96 12.69 41.29
N ILE A 207 -11.22 12.42 40.21
CA ILE A 207 -11.65 12.70 38.83
C ILE A 207 -11.76 11.42 38.00
N GLN A 208 -12.63 11.46 36.99
CA GLN A 208 -12.73 10.40 35.99
C GLN A 208 -11.57 10.51 35.01
N ARG A 209 -10.85 9.40 34.78
CA ARG A 209 -9.73 9.33 33.83
C ARG A 209 -10.16 9.64 32.39
N GLY A 210 -11.24 9.01 31.92
CA GLY A 210 -11.68 9.13 30.52
C GLY A 210 -10.79 8.38 29.53
N ASN A 211 -10.69 8.86 28.29
CA ASN A 211 -9.90 8.21 27.24
C ASN A 211 -9.40 9.23 26.20
N ALA A 212 -8.36 8.86 25.47
CA ALA A 212 -7.81 9.68 24.39
C ALA A 212 -8.31 9.18 23.04
N ILE A 213 -8.77 10.09 22.19
CA ILE A 213 -9.29 9.73 20.87
C ILE A 213 -8.18 9.91 19.85
N LEU A 214 -7.82 8.81 19.17
CA LEU A 214 -6.94 8.84 18.00
C LEU A 214 -7.78 9.11 16.77
N THR A 215 -7.42 10.12 16.00
CA THR A 215 -8.14 10.52 14.77
C THR A 215 -7.33 10.32 13.50
N GLU A 216 -6.00 10.25 13.60
CA GLU A 216 -5.15 10.05 12.44
C GLU A 216 -5.20 8.59 11.98
N PRO A 217 -5.28 8.34 10.65
CA PRO A 217 -5.27 6.99 10.09
C PRO A 217 -4.09 6.13 10.57
N ARG A 218 -2.88 6.73 10.64
CA ARG A 218 -1.68 6.04 11.12
C ARG A 218 -1.75 5.56 12.56
N ASP A 219 -2.70 6.02 13.35
CA ASP A 219 -2.83 5.63 14.76
C ASP A 219 -3.91 4.55 14.98
N GLN A 220 -4.74 4.25 13.97
CA GLN A 220 -5.88 3.34 14.10
C GLN A 220 -5.50 1.86 14.12
N ASN A 221 -4.40 1.50 13.45
CA ASN A 221 -3.85 0.15 13.46
C ASN A 221 -2.32 0.24 13.35
N GLU A 222 -1.63 -0.16 14.41
CA GLU A 222 -0.16 -0.15 14.49
C GLU A 222 0.50 -1.07 13.44
N GLY A 223 -0.12 -2.21 13.13
CA GLY A 223 0.37 -3.12 12.10
C GLY A 223 0.35 -2.51 10.70
N VAL A 224 -0.74 -1.82 10.36
CA VAL A 224 -0.86 -1.04 9.10
C VAL A 224 0.26 0.00 9.00
N THR A 225 0.46 0.79 10.05
CA THR A 225 1.48 1.85 10.06
C THR A 225 2.89 1.28 9.93
N LYS A 226 3.21 0.23 10.68
CA LYS A 226 4.49 -0.46 10.59
C LYS A 226 4.73 -1.04 9.20
N PHE A 227 3.71 -1.63 8.58
CA PHE A 227 3.80 -2.14 7.23
C PHE A 227 4.15 -1.03 6.22
N VAL A 228 3.43 0.10 6.25
CA VAL A 228 3.68 1.22 5.34
C VAL A 228 5.06 1.85 5.59
N VAL A 229 5.43 2.10 6.84
CA VAL A 229 6.74 2.68 7.19
C VAL A 229 7.90 1.78 6.76
N ARG A 230 7.74 0.45 6.90
CA ARG A 230 8.72 -0.52 6.40
C ARG A 230 8.90 -0.43 4.89
N ASN A 231 7.81 -0.27 4.12
CA ASN A 231 7.90 -0.05 2.68
C ASN A 231 8.66 1.25 2.34
N TYR A 232 8.32 2.38 2.98
CA TYR A 232 9.05 3.64 2.77
C TYR A 232 10.55 3.49 3.06
N ARG A 233 10.91 2.94 4.22
CA ARG A 233 12.31 2.87 4.65
C ARG A 233 13.14 1.89 3.84
N LEU A 234 12.59 0.73 3.51
CA LEU A 234 13.35 -0.31 2.83
C LEU A 234 13.33 -0.14 1.31
N CYS A 235 12.20 0.27 0.73
CA CYS A 235 12.12 0.51 -0.71
C CYS A 235 12.74 1.86 -1.07
N LEU A 236 12.35 2.94 -0.37
CA LEU A 236 12.67 4.31 -0.75
C LEU A 236 13.80 4.95 0.08
N GLU A 237 14.33 4.27 1.10
CA GLU A 237 15.44 4.75 1.95
C GLU A 237 15.18 6.11 2.62
N ARG A 238 13.91 6.39 2.93
CA ARG A 238 13.49 7.60 3.63
C ARG A 238 12.31 7.35 4.54
N ASP A 239 12.10 8.26 5.49
CA ASP A 239 10.87 8.30 6.25
C ASP A 239 9.72 8.86 5.42
N ALA A 240 8.51 8.41 5.73
CA ALA A 240 7.29 8.97 5.18
C ALA A 240 7.04 10.35 5.82
N ASP A 241 6.57 11.31 5.03
CA ASP A 241 5.91 12.47 5.62
C ASP A 241 4.54 12.07 6.20
N GLN A 242 4.01 12.87 7.13
CA GLN A 242 2.76 12.57 7.81
C GLN A 242 1.57 12.45 6.84
N GLY A 243 1.53 13.23 5.76
CA GLY A 243 0.46 13.19 4.77
C GLY A 243 0.48 11.89 3.97
N GLY A 244 1.65 11.53 3.43
CA GLY A 244 1.86 10.27 2.71
C GLY A 244 1.56 9.04 3.57
N LEU A 245 2.04 9.01 4.82
CA LEU A 245 1.77 7.91 5.74
C LEU A 245 0.27 7.75 6.01
N ASN A 246 -0.44 8.85 6.31
CA ASN A 246 -1.87 8.81 6.56
C ASN A 246 -2.69 8.42 5.32
N ALA A 247 -2.26 8.83 4.11
CA ALA A 247 -2.91 8.44 2.87
C ALA A 247 -2.87 6.92 2.66
N TRP A 248 -1.69 6.31 2.78
CA TRP A 248 -1.54 4.85 2.64
C TRP A 248 -2.25 4.07 3.75
N CYS A 249 -2.18 4.55 5.00
CA CYS A 249 -2.92 3.92 6.09
C CYS A 249 -4.43 3.97 5.84
N THR A 250 -4.96 5.09 5.32
CA THR A 250 -6.37 5.22 4.94
C THR A 250 -6.76 4.18 3.90
N ALA A 251 -5.96 4.04 2.83
CA ALA A 251 -6.23 3.09 1.75
C ALA A 251 -6.26 1.63 2.22
N LEU A 252 -5.38 1.26 3.15
CA LEU A 252 -5.38 -0.08 3.76
C LEU A 252 -6.55 -0.28 4.73
N LEU A 253 -6.84 0.71 5.57
CA LEU A 253 -7.89 0.62 6.59
C LEU A 253 -9.31 0.56 5.99
N ASN A 254 -9.54 1.26 4.88
CA ASN A 254 -10.84 1.27 4.21
C ASN A 254 -10.96 0.18 3.12
N GLY A 255 -9.92 -0.61 2.88
CA GLY A 255 -9.89 -1.66 1.87
C GLY A 255 -9.89 -1.15 0.42
N SER A 256 -9.59 0.14 0.17
CA SER A 256 -9.38 0.65 -1.19
C SER A 256 -8.07 0.13 -1.79
N ASN A 257 -7.12 -0.26 -0.93
CA ASN A 257 -5.97 -1.05 -1.32
C ASN A 257 -5.72 -2.22 -0.37
N ASN A 258 -5.15 -3.30 -0.91
CA ASN A 258 -4.58 -4.39 -0.13
C ASN A 258 -3.05 -4.26 0.03
N ALA A 259 -2.44 -5.09 0.86
CA ALA A 259 -1.01 -5.03 1.17
C ALA A 259 -0.13 -5.25 -0.07
N LYS A 260 -0.55 -6.15 -0.98
CA LYS A 260 0.14 -6.42 -2.23
C LYS A 260 0.16 -5.20 -3.15
N GLU A 261 -0.98 -4.53 -3.34
CA GLU A 261 -1.08 -3.31 -4.13
C GLU A 261 -0.22 -2.19 -3.57
N VAL A 262 -0.25 -1.98 -2.25
CA VAL A 262 0.60 -0.98 -1.60
C VAL A 262 2.07 -1.31 -1.84
N ALA A 263 2.51 -2.54 -1.53
CA ALA A 263 3.90 -2.94 -1.73
C ALA A 263 4.33 -2.83 -3.20
N HIS A 264 3.46 -3.21 -4.14
CA HIS A 264 3.72 -3.06 -5.57
C HIS A 264 3.99 -1.59 -5.93
N GLY A 265 3.14 -0.67 -5.46
CA GLY A 265 3.32 0.77 -5.65
C GLY A 265 4.68 1.29 -5.16
N PHE A 266 5.29 0.66 -4.15
CA PHE A 266 6.66 0.98 -3.72
C PHE A 266 7.73 0.33 -4.60
N PHE A 267 7.66 -0.99 -4.82
CA PHE A 267 8.67 -1.76 -5.56
C PHE A 267 8.75 -1.41 -7.05
N PHE A 268 7.67 -0.88 -7.64
CA PHE A 268 7.62 -0.51 -9.06
C PHE A 268 7.49 1.01 -9.25
N SER A 269 7.66 1.80 -8.19
CA SER A 269 7.79 3.25 -8.31
C SER A 269 9.05 3.64 -9.08
N ASN A 270 9.01 4.79 -9.77
CA ASN A 270 10.20 5.39 -10.40
C ASN A 270 11.34 5.57 -9.39
N GLU A 271 11.03 5.96 -8.15
CA GLU A 271 12.02 6.16 -7.07
C GLU A 271 12.77 4.86 -6.76
N PHE A 272 12.06 3.74 -6.61
CA PHE A 272 12.69 2.43 -6.39
C PHE A 272 13.45 1.94 -7.62
N MET A 273 12.83 2.02 -8.81
CA MET A 273 13.44 1.53 -10.06
C MET A 273 14.73 2.27 -10.42
N ASN A 274 14.81 3.57 -10.11
CA ASN A 274 16.01 4.38 -10.32
C ASN A 274 17.20 3.98 -9.43
N LYS A 275 16.98 3.16 -8.39
CA LYS A 275 18.08 2.61 -7.57
C LYS A 275 18.91 1.56 -8.33
N ASN A 276 18.39 1.04 -9.46
CA ASN A 276 19.07 0.09 -10.33
C ASN A 276 19.71 -1.09 -9.57
N LEU A 277 18.95 -1.67 -8.64
CA LEU A 277 19.42 -2.72 -7.75
C LEU A 277 19.85 -3.97 -8.53
N SER A 278 20.78 -4.74 -7.97
CA SER A 278 21.04 -6.11 -8.43
C SER A 278 19.83 -7.01 -8.14
N ASP A 279 19.69 -8.13 -8.86
CA ASP A 279 18.62 -9.10 -8.60
C ASP A 279 18.70 -9.67 -7.18
N ARG A 280 19.91 -9.88 -6.68
CA ARG A 280 20.14 -10.36 -5.31
C ARG A 280 19.67 -9.34 -4.25
N ASP A 281 19.93 -8.06 -4.46
CA ASP A 281 19.48 -7.00 -3.55
C ASP A 281 17.97 -6.80 -3.62
N TYR A 282 17.40 -6.88 -4.83
CA TYR A 282 15.95 -6.85 -5.06
C TYR A 282 15.24 -7.97 -4.27
N ILE A 283 15.69 -9.22 -4.42
CA ILE A 283 15.13 -10.35 -3.68
C ILE A 283 15.33 -10.18 -2.17
N THR A 284 16.48 -9.68 -1.73
CA THR A 284 16.74 -9.39 -0.31
C THR A 284 15.72 -8.39 0.25
N LEU A 285 15.35 -7.37 -0.53
CA LEU A 285 14.30 -6.42 -0.13
C LEU A 285 12.91 -7.05 -0.13
N LEU A 286 12.57 -7.94 -1.07
CA LEU A 286 11.29 -8.68 -1.03
C LEU A 286 11.13 -9.44 0.29
N TYR A 287 12.16 -10.17 0.73
CA TYR A 287 12.14 -10.85 2.04
C TYR A 287 11.94 -9.87 3.20
N LYS A 288 12.68 -8.77 3.23
CA LYS A 288 12.57 -7.83 4.36
C LYS A 288 11.23 -7.10 4.39
N VAL A 289 10.70 -6.71 3.23
CA VAL A 289 9.47 -5.91 3.13
C VAL A 289 8.22 -6.77 3.24
N LEU A 290 8.20 -7.93 2.58
CA LEU A 290 7.02 -8.80 2.53
C LEU A 290 7.08 -9.85 3.65
N MET A 291 8.22 -10.50 3.87
CA MET A 291 8.35 -11.60 4.84
C MET A 291 8.78 -11.17 6.25
N ASP A 292 9.05 -9.87 6.47
CA ASP A 292 9.53 -9.34 7.75
C ASP A 292 10.83 -9.99 8.27
N ARG A 293 11.68 -10.50 7.37
CA ARG A 293 12.92 -11.19 7.74
C ARG A 293 14.01 -11.06 6.69
N ASN A 294 15.23 -11.41 7.05
CA ASN A 294 16.31 -11.62 6.08
C ASN A 294 16.12 -12.98 5.38
N PRO A 295 16.53 -13.11 4.10
CA PRO A 295 16.62 -14.41 3.46
C PRO A 295 17.72 -15.27 4.08
N ASP A 296 17.52 -16.59 4.09
CA ASP A 296 18.63 -17.53 4.21
C ASP A 296 19.38 -17.67 2.87
N ALA A 297 20.58 -18.25 2.90
CA ALA A 297 21.44 -18.36 1.72
C ALA A 297 20.83 -19.23 0.61
N SER A 298 20.14 -20.31 0.98
CA SER A 298 19.55 -21.25 0.03
C SER A 298 18.35 -20.62 -0.67
N GLY A 299 17.43 -20.04 0.11
CA GLY A 299 16.25 -19.35 -0.42
C GLY A 299 16.62 -18.17 -1.31
N LEU A 300 17.63 -17.36 -0.93
CA LEU A 300 18.10 -16.26 -1.77
C LEU A 300 18.66 -16.76 -3.11
N ASN A 301 19.48 -17.81 -3.09
CA ASN A 301 20.07 -18.37 -4.31
C ASN A 301 19.00 -18.99 -5.23
N ALA A 302 18.00 -19.68 -4.68
CA ALA A 302 16.90 -20.25 -5.45
C ALA A 302 16.10 -19.17 -6.19
N TRP A 303 15.75 -18.07 -5.54
CA TRP A 303 15.06 -16.97 -6.19
C TRP A 303 15.93 -16.23 -7.22
N CYS A 304 17.24 -16.12 -6.99
CA CYS A 304 18.14 -15.58 -8.03
C CYS A 304 18.10 -16.45 -9.29
N GLN A 305 18.10 -17.78 -9.14
CA GLN A 305 17.99 -18.69 -10.29
C GLN A 305 16.67 -18.53 -11.05
N VAL A 306 15.56 -18.19 -10.38
CA VAL A 306 14.29 -17.89 -11.06
C VAL A 306 14.46 -16.69 -12.01
N LEU A 307 15.15 -15.63 -11.58
CA LEU A 307 15.45 -14.48 -12.45
C LEU A 307 16.46 -14.84 -13.56
N ASP A 308 17.49 -15.63 -13.25
CA ASP A 308 18.47 -16.11 -14.23
C ASP A 308 17.81 -16.96 -15.34
N ASN A 309 16.72 -17.66 -15.02
CA ASN A 309 15.92 -18.45 -15.96
C ASN A 309 14.94 -17.60 -16.81
N GLY A 310 15.01 -16.27 -16.72
CA GLY A 310 14.27 -15.35 -17.59
C GLY A 310 12.91 -14.88 -17.05
N TYR A 311 12.55 -15.21 -15.81
CA TYR A 311 11.36 -14.65 -15.18
C TYR A 311 11.56 -13.17 -14.82
N SER A 312 10.48 -12.38 -14.88
CA SER A 312 10.55 -10.96 -14.52
C SER A 312 10.60 -10.76 -13.01
N ARG A 313 11.17 -9.63 -12.57
CA ARG A 313 11.11 -9.18 -11.17
C ARG A 313 9.68 -9.09 -10.65
N GLU A 314 8.75 -8.66 -11.49
CA GLU A 314 7.33 -8.60 -11.16
C GLU A 314 6.71 -9.99 -10.94
N ASN A 315 7.11 -10.99 -11.73
CA ASN A 315 6.68 -12.36 -11.47
C ASN A 315 7.20 -12.84 -10.11
N VAL A 316 8.46 -12.56 -9.77
CA VAL A 316 9.01 -12.92 -8.46
C VAL A 316 8.31 -12.16 -7.32
N PHE A 317 8.08 -10.86 -7.45
CA PHE A 317 7.29 -10.08 -6.47
C PHE A 317 5.91 -10.70 -6.24
N ASN A 318 5.21 -11.05 -7.31
CA ASN A 318 3.88 -11.66 -7.24
C ASN A 318 3.94 -12.99 -6.46
N GLN A 319 4.94 -13.83 -6.70
CA GLN A 319 5.10 -15.07 -5.94
C GLN A 319 5.34 -14.85 -4.44
N PHE A 320 6.11 -13.82 -4.05
CA PHE A 320 6.24 -13.45 -2.63
C PHE A 320 4.93 -12.92 -2.08
N ALA A 321 4.29 -11.99 -2.78
CA ALA A 321 3.08 -11.30 -2.33
C ALA A 321 1.84 -12.21 -2.33
N ASP A 322 1.84 -13.31 -3.08
CA ASP A 322 0.76 -14.30 -3.06
C ASP A 322 1.04 -15.47 -2.10
N SER A 323 2.24 -15.54 -1.51
CA SER A 323 2.63 -16.63 -0.62
C SER A 323 1.80 -16.70 0.66
N ASN A 324 1.61 -17.92 1.18
CA ASN A 324 0.96 -18.15 2.48
C ASN A 324 1.68 -17.44 3.64
N GLU A 325 3.00 -17.29 3.55
CA GLU A 325 3.79 -16.56 4.54
C GLU A 325 3.39 -15.08 4.57
N PHE A 326 3.27 -14.43 3.41
CA PHE A 326 2.81 -13.04 3.34
C PHE A 326 1.39 -12.88 3.84
N GLN A 327 0.48 -13.78 3.46
CA GLN A 327 -0.90 -13.77 3.93
C GLN A 327 -0.98 -13.87 5.46
N THR A 328 -0.14 -14.71 6.06
CA THR A 328 -0.04 -14.86 7.53
C THR A 328 0.46 -13.58 8.20
N ILE A 329 1.49 -12.94 7.63
CA ILE A 329 2.02 -11.66 8.13
C ILE A 329 0.98 -10.55 8.03
N CYS A 330 0.29 -10.43 6.89
CA CYS A 330 -0.78 -9.45 6.70
C CYS A 330 -1.91 -9.65 7.71
N SER A 331 -2.33 -10.90 7.93
CA SER A 331 -3.35 -11.26 8.92
C SER A 331 -2.96 -10.82 10.33
N ARG A 332 -1.69 -11.03 10.73
CA ARG A 332 -1.15 -10.58 12.03
C ARG A 332 -1.22 -9.05 12.20
N TYR A 333 -1.07 -8.30 11.11
CA TYR A 333 -1.20 -6.84 11.11
C TYR A 333 -2.64 -6.35 10.90
N GLY A 334 -3.61 -7.25 10.72
CA GLY A 334 -4.99 -6.89 10.41
C GLY A 334 -5.15 -6.22 9.03
N ILE A 335 -4.33 -6.64 8.06
CA ILE A 335 -4.30 -6.12 6.69
C ILE A 335 -4.78 -7.21 5.74
N GLN A 336 -5.58 -6.86 4.74
CA GLN A 336 -5.87 -7.76 3.62
C GLN A 336 -4.62 -7.91 2.75
N SER A 337 -4.14 -9.14 2.54
CA SER A 337 -2.94 -9.37 1.71
C SER A 337 -3.16 -9.02 0.24
N GLY A 338 -4.36 -9.32 -0.28
CA GLY A 338 -4.62 -9.47 -1.72
C GLY A 338 -4.36 -10.91 -2.20
N SER A 339 -4.81 -11.23 -3.41
CA SER A 339 -4.55 -12.52 -4.08
C SER A 339 -4.66 -12.39 -5.59
N GLY A 340 -3.93 -13.21 -6.34
CA GLY A 340 -3.97 -13.26 -7.81
C GLY A 340 -2.87 -12.40 -8.44
N ILE A 341 -2.50 -12.67 -9.70
CA ILE A 341 -1.40 -11.95 -10.36
C ILE A 341 -1.75 -10.46 -10.44
N TYR A 342 -0.99 -9.63 -9.73
CA TYR A 342 -1.05 -8.20 -9.94
C TYR A 342 -0.19 -7.93 -11.17
N VAL A 343 -0.84 -7.75 -12.31
CA VAL A 343 -0.21 -7.11 -13.47
C VAL A 343 -0.19 -5.65 -13.10
N GLY A 344 0.96 -5.17 -12.64
CA GLY A 344 1.17 -3.78 -12.33
C GLY A 344 0.51 -2.92 -13.39
N GLN A 345 -0.33 -2.00 -12.95
CA GLN A 345 -0.76 -0.89 -13.77
C GLN A 345 0.44 0.06 -13.97
N SER A 346 1.55 -0.45 -14.53
CA SER A 346 2.40 0.36 -15.36
C SER A 346 1.62 0.52 -16.65
N ASP A 347 1.15 1.72 -16.92
CA ASP A 347 0.61 2.06 -18.23
C ASP A 347 1.65 1.66 -19.28
N ILE A 348 1.32 0.65 -20.09
CA ILE A 348 2.18 0.19 -21.18
C ILE A 348 1.79 0.97 -22.43
N ASP A 349 2.74 1.69 -23.01
CA ASP A 349 2.54 2.27 -24.33
C ASP A 349 2.84 1.23 -25.41
N ILE A 350 1.80 0.80 -26.11
CA ILE A 350 1.86 -0.25 -27.12
C ILE A 350 2.81 0.08 -28.28
N VAL A 351 3.08 1.37 -28.52
CA VAL A 351 4.02 1.83 -29.56
C VAL A 351 5.44 1.29 -29.28
N SER A 352 5.79 1.01 -28.02
CA SER A 352 7.09 0.45 -27.63
C SER A 352 7.24 -1.05 -27.92
N TYR A 353 6.17 -1.70 -28.34
CA TYR A 353 6.09 -3.16 -28.51
C TYR A 353 5.72 -3.58 -29.94
N LEU A 354 5.57 -2.65 -30.87
CA LEU A 354 5.13 -2.96 -32.25
C LEU A 354 6.06 -3.92 -33.00
N THR A 355 7.34 -3.98 -32.66
CA THR A 355 8.30 -4.94 -33.25
C THR A 355 8.54 -6.18 -32.39
N ARG A 356 7.95 -6.20 -31.19
CA ARG A 356 8.11 -7.26 -30.16
C ARG A 356 6.74 -7.70 -29.63
N TYR A 357 5.70 -7.59 -30.44
CA TYR A 357 4.31 -7.76 -30.02
C TYR A 357 4.01 -9.18 -29.53
N GLN A 358 4.82 -10.16 -29.93
CA GLN A 358 4.72 -11.55 -29.49
C GLN A 358 5.09 -11.74 -28.01
N GLU A 359 5.73 -10.76 -27.38
CA GLU A 359 5.99 -10.75 -25.92
C GLU A 359 4.72 -10.43 -25.13
N LEU A 360 3.75 -9.72 -25.73
CA LEU A 360 2.58 -9.17 -25.04
C LEU A 360 1.70 -10.25 -24.37
N PRO A 361 1.44 -11.42 -24.99
CA PRO A 361 0.69 -12.48 -24.30
C PRO A 361 1.33 -12.94 -23.00
N GLY A 362 2.67 -13.03 -22.96
CA GLY A 362 3.40 -13.38 -21.74
C GLY A 362 3.35 -12.25 -20.71
N MET A 363 3.51 -11.01 -21.17
CA MET A 363 3.48 -9.82 -20.30
C MET A 363 2.11 -9.55 -19.67
N PHE A 364 1.03 -9.78 -20.42
CA PHE A 364 -0.35 -9.50 -19.97
C PHE A 364 -1.11 -10.76 -19.54
N HIS A 365 -0.43 -11.91 -19.45
CA HIS A 365 -1.07 -13.20 -19.16
C HIS A 365 -2.30 -13.47 -20.03
N MET A 366 -2.19 -13.13 -21.31
CA MET A 366 -3.31 -13.23 -22.23
C MET A 366 -3.68 -14.71 -22.44
N ARG A 367 -4.97 -14.99 -22.45
CA ARG A 367 -5.50 -16.31 -22.74
C ARG A 367 -5.51 -16.52 -24.24
N SER A 368 -5.02 -17.67 -24.71
CA SER A 368 -5.18 -18.04 -26.12
C SER A 368 -6.67 -18.16 -26.44
N CYS A 369 -7.08 -17.57 -27.56
CA CYS A 369 -8.46 -17.57 -28.02
C CYS A 369 -8.53 -18.01 -29.50
N GLY A 370 -9.75 -18.22 -29.99
CA GLY A 370 -9.97 -18.48 -31.41
C GLY A 370 -9.55 -17.26 -32.24
N ASP A 371 -8.90 -17.49 -33.38
CA ASP A 371 -8.53 -16.43 -34.30
C ASP A 371 -9.77 -15.66 -34.76
N TRP A 372 -9.85 -14.40 -34.34
CA TRP A 372 -10.93 -13.46 -34.65
C TRP A 372 -10.61 -12.57 -35.85
N MET A 373 -9.39 -12.68 -36.39
CA MET A 373 -8.84 -11.76 -37.38
C MET A 373 -8.62 -12.40 -38.74
N PHE A 374 -7.89 -13.52 -38.77
CA PHE A 374 -7.30 -14.06 -39.98
C PHE A 374 -8.02 -15.33 -40.47
N GLY A 375 -9.32 -15.42 -40.20
CA GLY A 375 -10.18 -16.49 -40.71
C GLY A 375 -9.76 -17.89 -40.25
N GLY A 376 -9.17 -18.03 -39.06
CA GLY A 376 -8.72 -19.30 -38.49
C GLY A 376 -7.25 -19.63 -38.74
N SER A 377 -6.50 -18.73 -39.38
CA SER A 377 -5.09 -18.94 -39.75
C SER A 377 -4.10 -18.24 -38.81
N GLY A 378 -4.58 -17.34 -37.94
CA GLY A 378 -3.79 -16.57 -37.00
C GLY A 378 -3.57 -17.25 -35.66
N THR A 379 -2.54 -16.80 -34.95
CA THR A 379 -2.41 -17.02 -33.50
C THR A 379 -3.03 -15.84 -32.78
N ALA A 380 -3.97 -16.08 -31.86
CA ALA A 380 -4.70 -15.02 -31.17
C ALA A 380 -4.73 -15.20 -29.65
N TYR A 381 -4.74 -14.07 -28.96
CA TYR A 381 -4.80 -13.97 -27.52
C TYR A 381 -5.70 -12.81 -27.09
N GLU A 382 -6.29 -12.94 -25.89
CA GLU A 382 -7.14 -11.91 -25.29
C GLU A 382 -6.86 -11.74 -23.78
N THR A 383 -7.10 -10.55 -23.27
CA THR A 383 -7.20 -10.25 -21.83
C THR A 383 -8.67 -10.24 -21.39
N GLU A 384 -8.91 -10.31 -20.08
CA GLU A 384 -10.26 -10.17 -19.51
C GLU A 384 -10.86 -8.76 -19.73
N ASN A 385 -10.00 -7.75 -19.91
CA ASN A 385 -10.40 -6.35 -20.09
C ASN A 385 -10.50 -5.94 -21.57
N TYR A 386 -10.76 -6.88 -22.48
CA TYR A 386 -10.99 -6.63 -23.91
C TYR A 386 -9.81 -6.00 -24.68
N PHE A 387 -8.57 -6.30 -24.27
CA PHE A 387 -7.42 -6.16 -25.16
C PHE A 387 -7.12 -7.47 -25.88
N ASN A 388 -7.07 -7.42 -27.20
CA ASN A 388 -6.90 -8.56 -28.09
C ASN A 388 -5.71 -8.34 -29.02
N ILE A 389 -5.01 -9.41 -29.34
CA ILE A 389 -3.96 -9.43 -30.36
C ILE A 389 -4.08 -10.69 -31.20
N ALA A 390 -3.87 -10.56 -32.50
CA ALA A 390 -3.73 -11.69 -33.40
C ALA A 390 -2.59 -11.44 -34.39
N TRP A 391 -1.89 -12.49 -34.82
CA TRP A 391 -0.85 -12.39 -35.86
C TRP A 391 -0.73 -13.64 -36.73
N LEU A 392 -0.12 -13.44 -37.89
CA LEU A 392 0.25 -14.47 -38.86
C LEU A 392 1.77 -14.77 -38.80
N PRO A 393 2.20 -15.96 -39.27
CA PRO A 393 3.62 -16.33 -39.32
C PRO A 393 4.50 -15.40 -40.17
N ASN A 394 3.91 -14.61 -41.08
CA ASN A 394 4.62 -13.66 -41.93
C ASN A 394 4.90 -12.31 -41.22
N GLY A 395 4.49 -12.15 -39.96
CA GLY A 395 4.72 -10.95 -39.18
C GLY A 395 3.58 -9.92 -39.20
N ASN A 396 2.51 -10.16 -39.97
CA ASN A 396 1.31 -9.33 -39.93
C ASN A 396 0.56 -9.54 -38.61
N PHE A 397 0.08 -8.47 -37.99
CA PHE A 397 -0.68 -8.51 -36.77
C PHE A 397 -1.76 -7.42 -36.74
N SER A 398 -2.75 -7.65 -35.89
CA SER A 398 -3.73 -6.66 -35.48
C SER A 398 -3.93 -6.70 -33.96
N MET A 399 -4.19 -5.54 -33.38
CA MET A 399 -4.48 -5.34 -31.96
C MET A 399 -5.77 -4.53 -31.83
N LEU A 400 -6.63 -4.95 -30.90
CA LEU A 400 -7.86 -4.24 -30.56
C LEU A 400 -7.88 -3.99 -29.05
N ASN A 401 -7.98 -2.74 -28.64
CA ASN A 401 -8.25 -2.38 -27.26
C ASN A 401 -9.66 -1.80 -27.15
N GLY A 402 -10.59 -2.58 -26.62
CA GLY A 402 -11.97 -2.18 -26.35
C GLY A 402 -12.27 -1.88 -24.88
N GLY A 403 -11.27 -1.90 -23.99
CA GLY A 403 -11.56 -1.71 -22.56
C GLY A 403 -10.37 -1.65 -21.60
N ALA A 404 -9.16 -2.02 -22.01
CA ALA A 404 -7.99 -2.05 -21.14
C ALA A 404 -7.39 -0.65 -20.99
N LYS A 405 -7.73 0.04 -19.90
CA LYS A 405 -7.27 1.42 -19.61
C LYS A 405 -5.77 1.54 -19.34
N ASN A 406 -5.13 0.45 -18.94
CA ASN A 406 -3.70 0.38 -18.65
C ASN A 406 -2.82 0.13 -19.88
N ILE A 407 -3.42 0.05 -21.08
CA ILE A 407 -2.71 -0.12 -22.35
C ILE A 407 -2.88 1.17 -23.15
N ASN A 408 -1.85 2.00 -23.06
CA ASN A 408 -1.78 3.28 -23.73
C ASN A 408 -1.38 3.11 -25.20
N LEU A 409 -1.82 4.06 -26.01
CA LEU A 409 -1.38 4.21 -27.39
C LEU A 409 -0.82 5.62 -27.55
N ALA A 410 0.49 5.71 -27.81
CA ALA A 410 1.20 6.98 -27.93
C ALA A 410 0.95 7.89 -26.71
N GLY A 411 1.10 7.34 -25.50
CA GLY A 411 0.96 8.05 -24.23
C GLY A 411 -0.46 8.31 -23.75
N CYS A 412 -1.50 7.86 -24.47
CA CYS A 412 -2.89 8.08 -24.10
C CYS A 412 -3.64 6.77 -23.80
N SER A 413 -4.40 6.76 -22.71
CA SER A 413 -5.29 5.66 -22.30
C SER A 413 -6.69 5.79 -22.90
N LEU A 414 -7.45 4.70 -22.91
CA LEU A 414 -8.90 4.80 -23.14
C LEU A 414 -9.57 5.65 -22.05
N GLY A 415 -10.54 6.48 -22.44
CA GLY A 415 -11.18 7.47 -21.56
C GLY A 415 -10.59 8.88 -21.65
N THR A 416 -9.50 9.08 -22.40
CA THR A 416 -8.97 10.40 -22.72
C THR A 416 -9.86 11.08 -23.77
N ASP A 417 -10.02 12.40 -23.66
CA ASP A 417 -10.78 13.18 -24.64
C ASP A 417 -10.09 13.13 -26.02
N PHE A 418 -10.90 13.23 -27.08
CA PHE A 418 -10.42 13.11 -28.46
C PHE A 418 -9.33 14.14 -28.79
N THR A 419 -9.49 15.39 -28.36
CA THR A 419 -8.53 16.45 -28.68
C THR A 419 -7.15 16.13 -28.10
N THR A 420 -7.08 15.70 -26.84
CA THR A 420 -5.82 15.28 -26.20
C THR A 420 -5.21 14.07 -26.91
N PHE A 421 -6.01 13.05 -27.21
CA PHE A 421 -5.54 11.83 -27.87
C PHE A 421 -5.01 12.09 -29.29
N HIS A 422 -5.77 12.86 -30.07
CA HIS A 422 -5.41 13.30 -31.43
C HIS A 422 -4.06 14.03 -31.43
N ASN A 423 -3.91 15.03 -30.55
CA ASN A 423 -2.67 15.79 -30.45
C ASN A 423 -1.49 14.92 -30.02
N SER A 424 -1.72 13.90 -29.19
CA SER A 424 -0.65 12.98 -28.81
C SER A 424 -0.19 12.11 -29.98
N LEU A 425 -1.11 11.57 -30.78
CA LEU A 425 -0.77 10.81 -31.98
C LEU A 425 0.01 11.68 -32.98
N LEU A 426 -0.47 12.89 -33.28
CA LEU A 426 0.23 13.83 -34.16
C LEU A 426 1.62 14.21 -33.61
N GLY A 427 1.72 14.49 -32.31
CA GLY A 427 2.98 14.82 -31.65
C GLY A 427 3.99 13.67 -31.68
N ASN A 428 3.49 12.43 -31.71
CA ASN A 428 4.29 11.23 -31.91
C ASN A 428 4.52 10.89 -33.39
N GLY A 429 4.19 11.77 -34.33
CA GLY A 429 4.47 11.62 -35.75
C GLY A 429 3.56 10.63 -36.49
N TRP A 430 2.36 10.38 -35.98
CA TRP A 430 1.30 9.73 -36.74
C TRP A 430 0.59 10.76 -37.63
N GLU A 431 0.18 10.34 -38.82
CA GLU A 431 -0.51 11.19 -39.79
C GLU A 431 -1.98 10.80 -39.87
N ALA A 432 -2.89 11.75 -39.64
CA ALA A 432 -4.33 11.50 -39.79
C ALA A 432 -4.70 11.38 -41.28
N GLY A 433 -5.44 10.34 -41.65
CA GLY A 433 -5.76 10.01 -43.04
C GLY A 433 -7.24 9.73 -43.33
N TYR A 434 -7.99 9.25 -42.34
CA TYR A 434 -9.38 8.82 -42.52
C TYR A 434 -10.28 9.34 -41.40
N TYR A 435 -11.52 9.61 -41.75
CA TYR A 435 -12.57 10.06 -40.84
C TYR A 435 -13.90 9.47 -41.32
N SER A 436 -14.64 8.87 -40.39
CA SER A 436 -16.03 8.49 -40.58
C SER A 436 -16.85 8.79 -39.32
N GLU A 437 -18.15 9.02 -39.51
CA GLU A 437 -19.10 9.32 -38.45
C GLU A 437 -20.42 8.65 -38.80
N GLU A 438 -20.84 7.68 -37.98
CA GLU A 438 -22.09 6.95 -38.13
C GLU A 438 -22.77 6.83 -36.76
N ASP A 439 -24.07 7.16 -36.69
CA ASP A 439 -24.90 7.08 -35.48
C ASP A 439 -24.33 7.75 -34.19
N GLY A 440 -23.46 8.75 -34.37
CA GLY A 440 -22.87 9.54 -33.28
C GLY A 440 -21.56 8.99 -32.72
N ASP A 441 -21.06 7.88 -33.26
CA ASP A 441 -19.70 7.40 -33.03
C ASP A 441 -18.79 7.87 -34.18
N ILE A 442 -17.63 8.40 -33.82
CA ILE A 442 -16.63 8.92 -34.75
C ILE A 442 -15.46 7.96 -34.80
N VAL A 443 -15.01 7.61 -36.00
CA VAL A 443 -13.77 6.85 -36.23
C VAL A 443 -12.76 7.75 -36.92
N VAL A 444 -11.55 7.83 -36.36
CA VAL A 444 -10.45 8.60 -36.95
C VAL A 444 -9.27 7.67 -37.18
N GLY A 445 -8.84 7.58 -38.44
CA GLY A 445 -7.73 6.76 -38.89
C GLY A 445 -6.43 7.55 -39.00
N TYR A 446 -5.34 6.95 -38.54
CA TYR A 446 -3.98 7.45 -38.57
C TYR A 446 -3.05 6.41 -39.16
N ALA A 447 -1.93 6.87 -39.70
CA ALA A 447 -0.90 5.99 -40.20
C ALA A 447 0.51 6.50 -39.89
N LYS A 448 1.45 5.57 -39.79
CA LYS A 448 2.87 5.89 -39.55
C LYS A 448 3.78 4.78 -40.04
N VAL A 449 4.93 5.15 -40.60
CA VAL A 449 6.00 4.20 -40.91
C VAL A 449 6.98 4.13 -39.73
N ILE A 450 7.19 2.94 -39.18
CA ILE A 450 8.11 2.69 -38.05
C ILE A 450 9.06 1.56 -38.45
N GLY A 451 10.37 1.83 -38.41
CA GLY A 451 11.38 0.83 -38.80
C GLY A 451 11.26 0.34 -40.26
N GLY A 452 10.66 1.15 -41.14
CA GLY A 452 10.41 0.79 -42.54
C GLY A 452 9.14 -0.03 -42.79
N ALA A 453 8.36 -0.33 -41.75
CA ALA A 453 7.05 -0.98 -41.87
C ALA A 453 5.91 0.03 -41.64
N PRO A 454 4.85 0.04 -42.47
CA PRO A 454 3.65 0.83 -42.24
C PRO A 454 2.79 0.26 -41.11
N TYR A 455 2.20 1.15 -40.32
CA TYR A 455 1.23 0.86 -39.27
C TYR A 455 0.01 1.77 -39.45
N LEU A 456 -1.16 1.22 -39.17
CA LEU A 456 -2.45 1.92 -39.16
C LEU A 456 -3.02 1.89 -37.76
N VAL A 457 -3.68 2.97 -37.37
CA VAL A 457 -4.44 3.10 -36.14
C VAL A 457 -5.81 3.67 -36.46
N GLU A 458 -6.86 3.09 -35.93
CA GLU A 458 -8.20 3.68 -35.92
C GLU A 458 -8.60 3.88 -34.46
N ILE A 459 -9.01 5.10 -34.09
CA ILE A 459 -9.57 5.37 -32.76
C ILE A 459 -11.07 5.59 -32.88
N MET A 460 -11.83 5.07 -31.91
CA MET A 460 -13.28 5.22 -31.82
C MET A 460 -13.61 6.21 -30.70
N VAL A 461 -14.39 7.23 -31.03
CA VAL A 461 -14.78 8.32 -30.14
C VAL A 461 -16.29 8.31 -30.00
N ASN A 462 -16.78 8.31 -28.76
CA ASN A 462 -18.21 8.37 -28.50
C ASN A 462 -18.77 9.80 -28.60
N SER A 463 -20.09 9.92 -28.56
CA SER A 463 -20.79 11.22 -28.53
C SER A 463 -20.41 12.17 -27.39
N GLY A 464 -19.68 11.70 -26.37
CA GLY A 464 -19.13 12.48 -25.26
C GLY A 464 -17.68 12.94 -25.45
N ASP A 465 -17.18 12.94 -26.69
CA ASP A 465 -15.81 13.36 -27.07
C ASP A 465 -14.70 12.54 -26.40
N THR A 466 -14.99 11.29 -26.04
CA THR A 466 -14.07 10.40 -25.33
C THR A 466 -13.64 9.24 -26.22
N VAL A 467 -12.33 8.96 -26.28
CA VAL A 467 -11.81 7.78 -26.97
C VAL A 467 -12.15 6.53 -26.15
N ILE A 468 -12.97 5.65 -26.73
CA ILE A 468 -13.50 4.45 -26.06
C ILE A 468 -12.85 3.15 -26.53
N ALA A 469 -12.26 3.15 -27.73
CA ALA A 469 -11.52 2.01 -28.25
C ALA A 469 -10.47 2.46 -29.27
N TRP A 470 -9.50 1.60 -29.54
CA TRP A 470 -8.62 1.74 -30.69
C TRP A 470 -8.27 0.39 -31.31
N TYR A 471 -7.99 0.44 -32.60
CA TYR A 471 -7.56 -0.66 -33.43
C TYR A 471 -6.21 -0.33 -34.07
N LEU A 472 -5.27 -1.26 -34.07
CA LEU A 472 -3.93 -1.06 -34.64
C LEU A 472 -3.52 -2.26 -35.48
N SER A 473 -3.04 -2.04 -36.70
CA SER A 473 -2.55 -3.11 -37.58
C SER A 473 -1.30 -2.70 -38.34
N ASN A 474 -0.55 -3.68 -38.86
CA ASN A 474 0.62 -3.46 -39.73
C ASN A 474 0.45 -4.07 -41.13
N TRP A 475 -0.80 -4.25 -41.56
CA TRP A 475 -1.16 -4.83 -42.85
C TRP A 475 -2.40 -4.10 -43.43
N PRO A 476 -2.64 -4.16 -44.76
CA PRO A 476 -3.70 -3.39 -45.39
C PRO A 476 -5.05 -4.00 -45.05
N GLU A 477 -5.71 -3.43 -44.06
CA GLU A 477 -6.98 -3.89 -43.53
C GLU A 477 -7.98 -2.75 -43.39
N GLY A 478 -9.26 -3.07 -43.58
CA GLY A 478 -10.37 -2.14 -43.38
C GLY A 478 -10.34 -0.98 -44.38
N ASP A 479 -11.01 0.10 -44.03
CA ASP A 479 -11.15 1.28 -44.88
C ASP A 479 -9.81 2.04 -45.05
N MET A 480 -8.84 1.78 -44.17
CA MET A 480 -7.48 2.32 -44.25
C MET A 480 -6.56 1.51 -45.17
N GLY A 481 -7.01 0.41 -45.77
CA GLY A 481 -6.20 -0.44 -46.65
C GLY A 481 -5.61 0.30 -47.86
N GLU A 482 -6.33 1.25 -48.45
CA GLU A 482 -5.82 2.07 -49.57
C GLU A 482 -4.73 3.06 -49.12
N TYR A 483 -4.85 3.59 -47.90
CA TYR A 483 -3.84 4.46 -47.29
C TYR A 483 -2.57 3.68 -46.97
N PHE A 484 -2.70 2.42 -46.52
CA PHE A 484 -1.58 1.53 -46.25
C PHE A 484 -0.68 1.32 -47.49
N GLU A 485 -1.28 1.07 -48.65
CA GLU A 485 -0.53 0.86 -49.90
C GLU A 485 0.19 2.11 -50.38
N CYS A 486 -0.25 3.31 -49.96
CA CYS A 486 0.45 4.56 -50.26
C CYS A 486 1.69 4.79 -49.38
N LEU A 487 1.86 4.03 -48.29
CA LEU A 487 2.96 4.15 -47.33
C LEU A 487 4.09 3.14 -47.56
N ARG A 488 3.85 2.12 -48.40
CA ARG A 488 4.86 1.17 -48.90
C ARG A 488 5.66 1.75 -50.05
#